data_AF-A0A3D8I0E5-F1
#
_entry.id   AF-A0A3D8I0E5-F1
#
_cell.length_a   1.000
_cell.length_b   1.000
_cell.length_c   1.000
_cell.angle_alpha   90.00
_cell.angle_beta   90.00
_cell.angle_gamma   90.00
#
_symmetry.space_group_name_H-M   'P 1'
#
loop_
_entity.id
_entity.type
_entity.pdbx_description
1 polymer ?
#
loop_
_entity_poly.entity_id
_entity_poly.type
_entity_poly.pdbx_seq_one_letter_code
_entity_poly.pdbx_strand_id
1 'polypeptide(L)'
;MKAEFRQPYSKDRKPLIELLPLTQPITMYIDPSSICNFKCEFCFQSNRDALKSMNLSQMSLETLKIIITQLKEFKNPIKMIHLHGFGEPLLNKYFPQMVALLKDSNVAQRIATTSNASLLSNNLSNSIIEAGLDQIHFSIYGLEDSAYKTFSHRKISFSKIVENIKYFYQYKTQYADKTGHNCHIHIKMNKDYFSKDDCQRFLDIFGDYCDSIFLDGVANIWYGIDVSDSLKINLSKEKKEKSIITHQYGHKLSSTYNICPNIFYQLLIHSNGDVSPCCADYQGRIKLGNIYTHNLKDIWDDKTSTTPPLISKDYMNCA
;
A
#
# COMPACT_ATOMS: atom_id res chain seq x y z
N MET A 1 6.20 17.06 18.06
CA MET A 1 5.52 16.32 16.98
C MET A 1 4.41 17.16 16.40
N LYS A 2 4.55 17.55 15.12
CA LYS A 2 3.53 18.23 14.32
C LYS A 2 2.51 17.28 13.69
N ALA A 3 2.93 16.05 13.39
CA ALA A 3 2.09 15.05 12.74
C ALA A 3 0.89 14.64 13.60
N GLU A 4 -0.22 14.34 12.94
CA GLU A 4 -1.36 13.71 13.59
C GLU A 4 -1.08 12.22 13.84
N PHE A 5 -1.19 11.74 15.08
CA PHE A 5 -1.09 10.31 15.37
C PHE A 5 -2.39 9.60 14.98
N ARG A 6 -2.44 9.02 13.76
CA ARG A 6 -3.64 8.34 13.25
C ARG A 6 -3.34 7.32 12.16
N GLN A 7 -4.26 6.37 12.01
CA GLN A 7 -4.28 5.43 10.89
C GLN A 7 -4.39 6.15 9.53
N PRO A 8 -3.92 5.55 8.42
CA PRO A 8 -3.89 6.19 7.10
C PRO A 8 -5.26 6.31 6.40
N TYR A 9 -6.37 6.10 7.10
CA TYR A 9 -7.72 6.12 6.53
C TYR A 9 -8.39 7.48 6.63
N SER A 10 -9.41 7.69 5.78
CA SER A 10 -10.27 8.87 5.84
C SER A 10 -11.15 8.83 7.08
N LYS A 11 -11.44 10.00 7.68
CA LYS A 11 -12.36 10.10 8.82
C LYS A 11 -13.83 9.95 8.38
N ASP A 12 -14.16 10.40 7.18
CA ASP A 12 -15.53 10.39 6.63
C ASP A 12 -15.84 9.10 5.86
N ARG A 13 -15.74 7.97 6.57
CA ARG A 13 -16.04 6.65 6.01
C ARG A 13 -17.51 6.31 6.20
N LYS A 14 -18.10 5.64 5.20
CA LYS A 14 -19.47 5.13 5.24
C LYS A 14 -19.42 3.60 5.33
N PRO A 15 -20.33 2.95 6.07
CA PRO A 15 -20.43 1.50 6.06
C PRO A 15 -20.57 0.98 4.62
N LEU A 16 -19.72 0.02 4.22
CA LEU A 16 -19.70 -0.45 2.82
C LEU A 16 -21.05 -1.03 2.41
N ILE A 17 -21.76 -1.68 3.34
CA ILE A 17 -23.08 -2.26 3.08
C ILE A 17 -24.11 -1.25 2.57
N GLU A 18 -23.98 0.02 2.96
CA GLU A 18 -24.84 1.10 2.49
C GLU A 18 -24.50 1.55 1.06
N LEU A 19 -23.37 1.10 0.53
CA LEU A 19 -22.85 1.46 -0.80
C LEU A 19 -22.96 0.31 -1.80
N LEU A 20 -23.34 -0.90 -1.38
CA LEU A 20 -23.42 -2.08 -2.24
C LEU A 20 -24.79 -2.17 -2.96
N PRO A 21 -24.83 -2.67 -4.21
CA PRO A 21 -23.69 -3.02 -5.05
C PRO A 21 -22.99 -1.77 -5.61
N LEU A 22 -21.66 -1.82 -5.68
CA LEU A 22 -20.85 -0.73 -6.24
C LEU A 22 -20.78 -0.85 -7.76
N THR A 23 -21.12 0.22 -8.47
CA THR A 23 -21.04 0.28 -9.94
C THR A 23 -19.62 0.47 -10.47
N GLN A 24 -18.65 0.72 -9.60
CA GLN A 24 -17.23 0.83 -9.92
C GLN A 24 -16.38 0.62 -8.65
N PRO A 25 -15.09 0.26 -8.76
CA PRO A 25 -14.20 0.19 -7.62
C PRO A 25 -14.08 1.54 -6.90
N ILE A 26 -14.04 1.51 -5.57
CA ILE A 26 -13.68 2.68 -4.76
C ILE A 26 -12.16 2.89 -4.86
N THR A 27 -11.39 1.81 -4.76
CA THR A 27 -9.92 1.84 -4.83
C THR A 27 -9.42 0.94 -5.94
N MET A 28 -8.45 1.41 -6.72
CA MET A 28 -7.74 0.59 -7.70
C MET A 28 -6.26 0.59 -7.39
N TYR A 29 -5.71 -0.60 -7.15
CA TYR A 29 -4.27 -0.78 -7.05
C TYR A 29 -3.70 -1.04 -8.44
N ILE A 30 -2.58 -0.39 -8.74
CA ILE A 30 -1.80 -0.60 -9.95
C ILE A 30 -0.38 -0.84 -9.49
N ASP A 31 0.19 -2.00 -9.81
CA ASP A 31 1.54 -2.38 -9.37
C ASP A 31 2.60 -1.81 -10.32
N PRO A 32 3.36 -0.75 -9.94
CA PRO A 32 4.39 -0.22 -10.81
C PRO A 32 5.57 -1.18 -10.94
N SER A 33 5.82 -1.99 -9.90
CA SER A 33 6.89 -2.98 -9.89
C SER A 33 6.58 -4.06 -8.86
N SER A 34 6.41 -5.29 -9.33
CA SER A 34 6.29 -6.47 -8.47
C SER A 34 7.64 -6.91 -7.89
N ILE A 35 8.73 -6.23 -8.24
CA ILE A 35 10.07 -6.45 -7.69
C ILE A 35 10.26 -5.53 -6.48
N CYS A 36 10.82 -6.07 -5.40
CA CYS A 36 11.21 -5.26 -4.24
C CYS A 36 12.71 -5.34 -4.00
N ASN A 37 13.33 -4.20 -3.70
CA ASN A 37 14.72 -4.15 -3.31
C ASN A 37 14.93 -4.63 -1.87
N PHE A 38 13.88 -4.74 -1.05
CA PHE A 38 13.92 -5.31 0.29
C PHE A 38 13.47 -6.78 0.31
N LYS A 39 13.87 -7.50 1.36
CA LYS A 39 13.45 -8.87 1.66
C LYS A 39 13.01 -8.95 3.13
N CYS A 40 12.00 -8.17 3.48
CA CYS A 40 11.51 -8.08 4.85
C CYS A 40 11.07 -9.44 5.39
N GLU A 41 11.42 -9.76 6.64
CA GLU A 41 11.16 -11.05 7.29
C GLU A 41 9.68 -11.49 7.23
N PHE A 42 8.72 -10.54 7.30
CA PHE A 42 7.28 -10.84 7.26
C PHE A 42 6.68 -10.91 5.84
N CYS A 43 7.43 -10.52 4.81
CA CYS A 43 6.89 -10.31 3.46
C CYS A 43 7.15 -11.55 2.60
N PHE A 44 6.18 -11.96 1.78
CA PHE A 44 6.38 -13.05 0.82
C PHE A 44 7.58 -12.81 -0.12
N GLN A 45 7.99 -11.56 -0.33
CA GLN A 45 9.19 -11.20 -1.09
C GLN A 45 10.48 -11.82 -0.55
N SER A 46 10.57 -12.17 0.75
CA SER A 46 11.72 -12.88 1.34
C SER A 46 11.67 -14.39 1.11
N ASN A 47 10.50 -14.95 0.76
CA ASN A 47 10.30 -16.37 0.54
C ASN A 47 10.63 -16.75 -0.92
N ARG A 48 11.71 -17.54 -1.11
CA ARG A 48 12.16 -17.94 -2.45
C ARG A 48 11.16 -18.81 -3.20
N ASP A 49 10.44 -19.70 -2.51
CA ASP A 49 9.49 -20.59 -3.13
C ASP A 49 8.22 -19.84 -3.56
N ALA A 50 7.79 -18.86 -2.77
CA ALA A 50 6.73 -17.93 -3.16
C ALA A 50 7.06 -17.20 -4.48
N LEU A 51 8.30 -16.73 -4.64
CA LEU A 51 8.72 -15.99 -5.82
C LEU A 51 8.86 -16.84 -7.09
N LYS A 52 9.14 -18.15 -6.98
CA LYS A 52 9.31 -19.04 -8.15
C LYS A 52 8.05 -19.11 -9.03
N SER A 53 6.87 -19.00 -8.42
CA SER A 53 5.59 -19.03 -9.13
C SER A 53 5.15 -17.66 -9.66
N MET A 54 5.89 -16.59 -9.38
CA MET A 54 5.51 -15.24 -9.74
C MET A 54 6.22 -14.77 -11.01
N ASN A 55 5.48 -14.15 -11.92
CA ASN A 55 6.04 -13.46 -13.07
C ASN A 55 6.39 -12.01 -12.70
N LEU A 56 7.52 -11.83 -12.02
CA LEU A 56 7.96 -10.51 -11.55
C LEU A 56 8.33 -9.60 -12.73
N SER A 57 7.84 -8.37 -12.71
CA SER A 57 8.08 -7.38 -13.76
C SER A 57 7.97 -5.94 -13.26
N GLN A 58 8.31 -5.00 -14.13
CA GLN A 58 8.07 -3.57 -13.93
C GLN A 58 7.10 -3.11 -15.01
N MET A 59 6.07 -2.38 -14.60
CA MET A 59 5.03 -1.93 -15.52
C MET A 59 5.60 -0.94 -16.54
N SER A 60 5.28 -1.13 -17.82
CA SER A 60 5.65 -0.18 -18.87
C SER A 60 4.66 1.00 -18.91
N LEU A 61 5.08 2.12 -19.49
CA LEU A 61 4.17 3.24 -19.76
C LEU A 61 3.05 2.86 -20.75
N GLU A 62 3.32 1.95 -21.69
CA GLU A 62 2.30 1.46 -22.64
C GLU A 62 1.22 0.65 -21.92
N THR A 63 1.61 -0.23 -20.99
CA THR A 63 0.68 -0.94 -20.11
C THR A 63 -0.19 0.05 -19.33
N LEU A 64 0.42 1.09 -18.75
CA LEU A 64 -0.32 2.12 -18.01
C LEU A 64 -1.31 2.89 -18.90
N LYS A 65 -0.93 3.23 -20.14
CA LYS A 65 -1.83 3.91 -21.09
C LYS A 65 -3.06 3.07 -21.42
N ILE A 66 -2.90 1.74 -21.54
CA ILE A 66 -4.04 0.82 -21.73
C ILE A 66 -4.95 0.86 -20.51
N ILE A 67 -4.39 0.78 -19.29
CA ILE A 67 -5.14 0.90 -18.04
C ILE A 67 -5.90 2.22 -17.97
N ILE A 68 -5.24 3.35 -18.27
CA ILE A 68 -5.85 4.68 -18.30
C ILE A 68 -7.02 4.74 -19.30
N THR A 69 -6.86 4.12 -20.47
CA THR A 69 -7.91 4.10 -21.50
C THR A 69 -9.16 3.37 -20.97
N GLN A 70 -8.98 2.20 -20.36
CA GLN A 70 -10.10 1.44 -19.79
C GLN A 70 -10.69 2.11 -18.53
N LEU A 71 -9.87 2.79 -17.74
CA LEU A 71 -10.34 3.55 -16.57
C LEU A 71 -11.33 4.65 -16.93
N LYS A 72 -11.24 5.22 -18.15
CA LYS A 72 -12.18 6.23 -18.65
C LYS A 72 -13.56 5.68 -18.97
N GLU A 73 -13.72 4.35 -19.02
CA GLU A 73 -15.02 3.71 -19.26
C GLU A 73 -15.87 3.62 -17.99
N PHE A 74 -15.27 3.79 -16.80
CA PHE A 74 -16.03 3.98 -15.58
C PHE A 74 -16.71 5.34 -15.58
N LYS A 75 -17.92 5.39 -15.03
CA LYS A 75 -18.76 6.60 -15.02
C LYS A 75 -18.09 7.80 -14.33
N ASN A 76 -17.33 7.55 -13.27
CA ASN A 76 -16.64 8.58 -12.51
C ASN A 76 -15.16 8.22 -12.33
N PRO A 77 -14.27 9.21 -12.11
CA PRO A 77 -12.90 8.96 -11.68
C PRO A 77 -12.87 8.07 -10.42
N ILE A 78 -11.96 7.11 -10.39
CA ILE A 78 -11.78 6.22 -9.24
C ILE A 78 -11.42 7.06 -8.01
N LYS A 79 -12.06 6.79 -6.86
CA LYS A 79 -11.84 7.61 -5.66
C LYS A 79 -10.38 7.58 -5.20
N MET A 80 -9.72 6.44 -5.34
CA MET A 80 -8.28 6.30 -5.10
C MET A 80 -7.64 5.35 -6.10
N ILE A 81 -6.60 5.81 -6.77
CA ILE A 81 -5.62 4.92 -7.41
C ILE A 81 -4.40 4.83 -6.50
N HIS A 82 -4.06 3.62 -6.08
CA HIS A 82 -2.87 3.35 -5.26
C HIS A 82 -1.81 2.66 -6.12
N LEU A 83 -0.75 3.39 -6.44
CA LEU A 83 0.44 2.89 -7.15
C LEU A 83 1.29 2.02 -6.21
N HIS A 84 0.81 0.82 -5.95
CA HIS A 84 1.46 -0.19 -5.11
C HIS A 84 0.84 -1.55 -5.44
N GLY A 85 1.63 -2.61 -5.32
CA GLY A 85 1.15 -3.99 -5.45
C GLY A 85 2.02 -4.92 -4.64
N PHE A 86 2.92 -5.62 -5.31
CA PHE A 86 3.75 -6.66 -4.70
C PHE A 86 5.18 -6.23 -4.37
N GLY A 87 5.68 -5.15 -4.96
CA GLY A 87 7.06 -4.73 -4.79
C GLY A 87 7.24 -3.28 -4.33
N GLU A 88 8.39 -2.71 -4.66
CA GLU A 88 8.74 -1.32 -4.35
C GLU A 88 8.44 -0.44 -5.57
N PRO A 89 7.43 0.44 -5.51
CA PRO A 89 7.01 1.22 -6.68
C PRO A 89 8.12 2.12 -7.23
N LEU A 90 9.01 2.64 -6.36
CA LEU A 90 10.11 3.53 -6.77
C LEU A 90 11.24 2.82 -7.52
N LEU A 91 11.23 1.48 -7.62
CA LEU A 91 12.12 0.77 -8.53
C LEU A 91 11.76 1.01 -10.00
N ASN A 92 10.49 1.33 -10.30
CA ASN A 92 10.10 1.68 -11.65
C ASN A 92 10.58 3.10 -11.95
N LYS A 93 11.57 3.22 -12.84
CA LYS A 93 12.13 4.52 -13.25
C LYS A 93 11.10 5.48 -13.86
N TYR A 94 9.98 4.95 -14.34
CA TYR A 94 8.88 5.74 -14.89
C TYR A 94 7.87 6.20 -13.84
N PHE A 95 8.07 5.86 -12.55
CA PHE A 95 7.10 6.15 -11.49
C PHE A 95 6.61 7.62 -11.47
N PRO A 96 7.46 8.67 -11.54
CA PRO A 96 6.98 10.05 -11.62
C PRO A 96 6.10 10.31 -12.86
N GLN A 97 6.45 9.73 -14.02
CA GLN A 97 5.68 9.87 -15.25
C GLN A 97 4.34 9.11 -15.15
N MET A 98 4.31 7.98 -14.45
CA MET A 98 3.06 7.25 -14.19
C MET A 98 2.10 8.10 -13.36
N VAL A 99 2.60 8.78 -12.32
CA VAL A 99 1.80 9.72 -11.51
C VAL A 99 1.26 10.85 -12.39
N ALA A 100 2.11 11.50 -13.18
CA ALA A 100 1.71 12.61 -14.05
C ALA A 100 0.63 12.18 -15.06
N LEU A 101 0.83 11.05 -15.75
CA LEU A 101 -0.16 10.53 -16.72
C LEU A 101 -1.53 10.24 -16.09
N LEU A 102 -1.55 9.69 -14.88
CA LEU A 102 -2.79 9.44 -14.15
C LEU A 102 -3.47 10.75 -13.73
N LYS A 103 -2.68 11.74 -13.27
CA LYS A 103 -3.18 13.06 -12.87
C LYS A 103 -3.78 13.81 -14.06
N ASP A 104 -3.04 13.89 -15.16
CA ASP A 104 -3.43 14.57 -16.39
C ASP A 104 -4.65 13.93 -17.07
N SER A 105 -4.83 12.62 -16.88
CA SER A 105 -5.96 11.89 -17.45
C SER A 105 -7.26 12.05 -16.66
N ASN A 106 -7.22 12.66 -15.47
CA ASN A 106 -8.35 12.84 -14.57
C ASN A 106 -9.15 11.55 -14.29
N VAL A 107 -8.45 10.40 -14.23
CA VAL A 107 -9.07 9.08 -13.98
C VAL A 107 -9.15 8.72 -12.50
N ALA A 108 -8.56 9.56 -11.63
CA ALA A 108 -8.57 9.37 -10.19
C ALA A 108 -8.85 10.69 -9.46
N GLN A 109 -9.60 10.61 -8.36
CA GLN A 109 -9.74 11.74 -7.43
C GLN A 109 -8.50 11.91 -6.56
N ARG A 110 -7.80 10.81 -6.28
CA ARG A 110 -6.57 10.79 -5.47
C ARG A 110 -5.61 9.71 -5.95
N ILE A 111 -4.33 10.06 -6.06
CA ILE A 111 -3.24 9.14 -6.41
C ILE A 111 -2.33 8.97 -5.18
N ALA A 112 -2.19 7.73 -4.73
CA ALA A 112 -1.39 7.37 -3.55
C ALA A 112 -0.30 6.36 -3.89
N THR A 113 0.75 6.28 -3.06
CA THR A 113 1.73 5.20 -3.11
C THR A 113 2.22 4.80 -1.72
N THR A 114 2.82 3.61 -1.61
CA THR A 114 3.50 3.14 -0.40
C THR A 114 4.91 2.73 -0.79
N SER A 115 5.92 3.30 -0.12
CA SER A 115 7.33 3.05 -0.41
C SER A 115 8.11 2.76 0.87
N ASN A 116 9.19 1.99 0.74
CA ASN A 116 10.17 1.78 1.78
C ASN A 116 11.20 2.95 1.92
N ALA A 117 11.05 4.01 1.10
CA ALA A 117 11.84 5.24 1.10
C ALA A 117 13.34 5.10 0.75
N SER A 118 13.86 3.88 0.59
CA SER A 118 15.30 3.64 0.42
C SER A 118 15.87 4.14 -0.92
N LEU A 119 15.01 4.36 -1.92
CA LEU A 119 15.39 4.87 -3.24
C LEU A 119 15.16 6.38 -3.40
N LEU A 120 14.65 7.04 -2.36
CA LEU A 120 14.47 8.49 -2.42
C LEU A 120 15.83 9.17 -2.62
N SER A 121 15.77 10.26 -3.37
CA SER A 121 16.82 11.26 -3.51
C SER A 121 16.13 12.60 -3.67
N ASN A 122 16.89 13.69 -3.59
CA ASN A 122 16.31 15.02 -3.78
C ASN A 122 15.62 15.15 -5.14
N ASN A 123 16.28 14.69 -6.21
CA ASN A 123 15.73 14.75 -7.56
C ASN A 123 14.46 13.90 -7.71
N LEU A 124 14.47 12.66 -7.20
CA LEU A 124 13.30 11.79 -7.28
C LEU A 124 12.13 12.35 -6.45
N SER A 125 12.41 12.92 -5.28
CA SER A 125 11.41 13.58 -4.44
C SER A 125 10.75 14.73 -5.18
N ASN A 126 11.56 15.60 -5.80
CA ASN A 126 11.05 16.71 -6.61
C ASN A 126 10.14 16.21 -7.72
N SER A 127 10.61 15.24 -8.52
CA SER A 127 9.84 14.70 -9.65
C SER A 127 8.52 14.05 -9.21
N ILE A 128 8.48 13.37 -8.06
CA ILE A 128 7.23 12.77 -7.54
C ILE A 128 6.24 13.85 -7.10
N ILE A 129 6.73 14.89 -6.41
CA ILE A 129 5.90 15.99 -5.90
C ILE A 129 5.35 16.83 -7.06
N GLU A 130 6.20 17.18 -8.01
CA GLU A 130 5.85 17.95 -9.21
C GLU A 130 4.91 17.19 -10.15
N ALA A 131 5.00 15.85 -10.20
CA ALA A 131 4.08 15.02 -10.95
C ALA A 131 2.64 15.03 -10.38
N GLY A 132 2.42 15.62 -9.21
CA GLY A 132 1.08 15.78 -8.63
C GLY A 132 0.62 14.60 -7.78
N LEU A 133 1.55 13.83 -7.18
CA LEU A 133 1.19 12.78 -6.23
C LEU A 133 0.42 13.40 -5.05
N ASP A 134 -0.72 12.83 -4.69
CA ASP A 134 -1.58 13.36 -3.63
C ASP A 134 -1.22 12.80 -2.24
N GLN A 135 -0.72 11.56 -2.19
CA GLN A 135 -0.39 10.91 -0.92
C GLN A 135 0.76 9.90 -1.04
N ILE A 136 1.68 9.92 -0.08
CA ILE A 136 2.75 8.92 0.03
C ILE A 136 2.81 8.34 1.44
N HIS A 137 2.93 7.02 1.53
CA HIS A 137 3.13 6.29 2.78
C HIS A 137 4.57 5.79 2.82
N PHE A 138 5.33 6.17 3.85
CA PHE A 138 6.65 5.60 4.11
C PHE A 138 6.56 4.53 5.18
N SER A 139 6.99 3.31 4.83
CA SER A 139 7.11 2.19 5.76
C SER A 139 8.55 2.09 6.26
N ILE A 140 8.77 2.40 7.53
CA ILE A 140 10.08 2.36 8.19
C ILE A 140 10.23 1.03 8.93
N TYR A 141 11.33 0.34 8.64
CA TYR A 141 11.58 -1.04 9.09
C TYR A 141 12.83 -1.18 9.96
N GLY A 142 13.45 -0.07 10.35
CA GLY A 142 14.61 -0.03 11.22
C GLY A 142 14.93 1.40 11.64
N LEU A 143 15.62 1.55 12.78
CA LEU A 143 16.07 2.85 13.30
C LEU A 143 17.60 2.97 13.31
N GLU A 144 18.28 2.07 12.61
CA GLU A 144 19.72 2.01 12.44
C GLU A 144 20.07 1.05 11.31
N ASP A 145 21.29 1.17 10.77
CA ASP A 145 21.76 0.39 9.61
C ASP A 145 21.75 -1.12 9.89
N SER A 146 22.11 -1.53 11.11
CA SER A 146 22.06 -2.93 11.58
C SER A 146 20.65 -3.50 11.55
N ALA A 147 19.65 -2.72 11.96
CA ALA A 147 18.25 -3.15 11.95
C ALA A 147 17.78 -3.45 10.52
N TYR A 148 18.14 -2.62 9.53
CA TYR A 148 17.83 -2.90 8.13
C TYR A 148 18.55 -4.15 7.60
N LYS A 149 19.82 -4.36 7.97
CA LYS A 149 20.56 -5.56 7.58
C LYS A 149 19.91 -6.83 8.11
N THR A 150 19.41 -6.81 9.34
CA THR A 150 18.71 -7.94 9.97
C THR A 150 17.33 -8.13 9.36
N PHE A 151 16.50 -7.09 9.38
CA PHE A 151 15.08 -7.22 9.07
C PHE A 151 14.75 -7.27 7.58
N SER A 152 15.47 -6.50 6.75
CA SER A 152 15.21 -6.39 5.31
C SER A 152 16.23 -7.13 4.45
N HIS A 153 17.24 -7.73 5.08
CA HIS A 153 18.42 -8.35 4.45
C HIS A 153 19.12 -7.42 3.45
N ARG A 154 19.20 -6.12 3.78
CA ARG A 154 19.85 -5.11 2.93
C ARG A 154 20.72 -4.17 3.75
N LYS A 155 21.85 -3.79 3.17
CA LYS A 155 22.71 -2.72 3.71
C LYS A 155 22.14 -1.39 3.25
N ILE A 156 21.56 -0.65 4.18
CA ILE A 156 20.93 0.64 3.95
C ILE A 156 21.46 1.60 5.01
N SER A 157 21.70 2.85 4.61
CA SER A 157 21.99 3.94 5.54
C SER A 157 20.67 4.51 6.06
N PHE A 158 20.38 4.28 7.33
CA PHE A 158 19.19 4.82 7.98
C PHE A 158 19.24 6.35 8.03
N SER A 159 20.40 6.95 8.30
CA SER A 159 20.56 8.41 8.26
C SER A 159 20.19 8.98 6.90
N LYS A 160 20.56 8.31 5.79
CA LYS A 160 20.17 8.72 4.45
C LYS A 160 18.66 8.67 4.23
N ILE A 161 17.97 7.65 4.72
CA ILE A 161 16.50 7.58 4.68
C ILE A 161 15.89 8.78 5.41
N VAL A 162 16.37 9.06 6.62
CA VAL A 162 15.90 10.20 7.43
C VAL A 162 16.12 11.51 6.68
N GLU A 163 17.33 11.75 6.17
CA GLU A 163 17.65 12.96 5.37
C GLU A 163 16.72 13.13 4.18
N ASN A 164 16.49 12.06 3.41
CA ASN A 164 15.66 12.11 2.22
C ASN A 164 14.18 12.36 2.54
N ILE A 165 13.65 11.78 3.61
CA ILE A 165 12.27 12.04 4.05
C ILE A 165 12.12 13.48 4.54
N LYS A 166 13.10 13.99 5.31
CA LYS A 166 13.11 15.40 5.74
C LYS A 166 13.13 16.35 4.54
N TYR A 167 13.97 16.06 3.55
CA TYR A 167 14.00 16.81 2.30
C TYR A 167 12.65 16.76 1.57
N PHE A 168 12.05 15.56 1.43
CA PHE A 168 10.75 15.40 0.79
C PHE A 168 9.67 16.26 1.48
N TYR A 169 9.63 16.26 2.81
CA TYR A 169 8.69 17.08 3.59
C TYR A 169 8.94 18.58 3.40
N GLN A 170 10.20 19.02 3.42
CA GLN A 170 10.53 20.43 3.18
C GLN A 170 10.14 20.87 1.77
N TYR A 171 10.46 20.06 0.75
CA TYR A 171 10.14 20.38 -0.63
C TYR A 171 8.64 20.40 -0.89
N LYS A 172 7.88 19.42 -0.36
CA LYS A 172 6.43 19.39 -0.56
C LYS A 172 5.73 20.58 0.09
N THR A 173 6.22 21.06 1.24
CA THR A 173 5.69 22.29 1.86
C THR A 173 5.97 23.51 0.99
N GLN A 174 7.21 23.69 0.53
CA GLN A 174 7.55 24.81 -0.36
C GLN A 174 6.78 24.78 -1.69
N TYR A 175 6.58 23.58 -2.25
CA TYR A 175 5.82 23.38 -3.48
C TYR A 175 4.33 23.67 -3.27
N ALA A 176 3.77 23.25 -2.13
CA ALA A 176 2.39 23.57 -1.75
C ALA A 176 2.17 25.08 -1.59
N ASP A 177 3.09 25.79 -0.93
CA ASP A 177 3.01 27.24 -0.77
C ASP A 177 2.98 27.98 -2.12
N LYS A 178 3.65 27.43 -3.14
CA LYS A 178 3.74 28.00 -4.48
C LYS A 178 2.57 27.63 -5.40
N THR A 179 2.07 26.40 -5.30
CA THR A 179 1.15 25.80 -6.30
C THR A 179 -0.22 25.45 -5.75
N GLY A 180 -0.38 25.42 -4.43
CA GLY A 180 -1.57 24.90 -3.75
C GLY A 180 -1.66 23.38 -3.70
N HIS A 181 -0.78 22.64 -4.40
CA HIS A 181 -0.78 21.17 -4.36
C HIS A 181 0.04 20.65 -3.19
N ASN A 182 -0.62 19.98 -2.24
CA ASN A 182 0.01 19.43 -1.04
C ASN A 182 -0.06 17.90 -1.03
N CYS A 183 1.10 17.24 -1.19
CA CYS A 183 1.22 15.80 -1.04
C CYS A 183 1.19 15.39 0.44
N HIS A 184 0.20 14.60 0.84
CA HIS A 184 0.07 14.11 2.21
C HIS A 184 1.09 13.00 2.51
N ILE A 185 1.94 13.20 3.51
CA ILE A 185 2.91 12.21 3.97
C ILE A 185 2.36 11.47 5.20
N HIS A 186 2.24 10.15 5.07
CA HIS A 186 2.01 9.26 6.20
C HIS A 186 3.26 8.42 6.46
N ILE A 187 3.73 8.35 7.70
CA ILE A 187 4.87 7.50 8.07
C ILE A 187 4.40 6.44 9.07
N LYS A 188 4.83 5.21 8.87
CA LYS A 188 4.48 4.11 9.77
C LYS A 188 5.65 3.18 10.06
N MET A 189 5.61 2.59 11.24
CA MET A 189 6.51 1.54 11.68
C MET A 189 5.67 0.43 12.32
N ASN A 190 6.12 -0.82 12.19
CA ASN A 190 5.47 -1.92 12.89
C ASN A 190 6.01 -2.03 14.32
N LYS A 191 5.22 -1.61 15.32
CA LYS A 191 5.62 -1.55 16.73
C LYS A 191 5.96 -2.91 17.34
N ASP A 192 5.43 -4.00 16.80
CA ASP A 192 5.55 -5.32 17.41
C ASP A 192 6.97 -5.90 17.27
N TYR A 193 7.81 -5.32 16.40
CA TYR A 193 9.23 -5.69 16.25
C TYR A 193 10.18 -4.87 17.13
N PHE A 194 9.71 -3.79 17.74
CA PHE A 194 10.54 -2.77 18.38
C PHE A 194 10.19 -2.59 19.86
N SER A 195 11.14 -2.05 20.62
CA SER A 195 10.89 -1.66 22.02
C SER A 195 9.98 -0.42 22.11
N LYS A 196 9.48 -0.11 23.31
CA LYS A 196 8.74 1.16 23.53
C LYS A 196 9.62 2.37 23.28
N ASP A 197 10.90 2.29 23.66
CA ASP A 197 11.86 3.38 23.48
C ASP A 197 12.17 3.60 21.99
N ASP A 198 12.29 2.52 21.22
CA ASP A 198 12.39 2.59 19.76
C ASP A 198 11.15 3.23 19.13
N CYS A 199 9.95 2.86 19.60
CA CYS A 199 8.71 3.48 19.14
C CYS A 199 8.70 4.98 19.42
N GLN A 200 9.15 5.40 20.60
CA GLN A 200 9.27 6.82 20.93
C GLN A 200 10.30 7.52 20.04
N ARG A 201 11.49 6.91 19.87
CA ARG A 201 12.55 7.41 18.98
C ARG A 201 12.07 7.56 17.54
N PHE A 202 11.25 6.63 17.03
CA PHE A 202 10.62 6.73 15.72
C PHE A 202 9.72 7.98 15.63
N LEU A 203 8.87 8.21 16.64
CA LEU A 203 8.01 9.40 16.69
C LEU A 203 8.84 10.69 16.77
N ASP A 204 9.93 10.70 17.53
CA ASP A 204 10.80 11.87 17.68
C ASP A 204 11.54 12.20 16.38
N ILE A 205 11.98 11.19 15.63
CA ILE A 205 12.71 11.37 14.36
C ILE A 205 11.78 11.89 13.26
N PHE A 206 10.58 11.31 13.13
CA PHE A 206 9.72 11.53 11.96
C PHE A 206 8.50 12.41 12.21
N GLY A 207 8.11 12.60 13.47
CA GLY A 207 6.87 13.28 13.83
C GLY A 207 6.77 14.74 13.40
N ASP A 208 7.89 15.41 13.14
CA ASP A 208 7.89 16.79 12.61
C ASP A 208 8.06 16.86 11.08
N TYR A 209 8.18 15.71 10.42
CA TYR A 209 8.46 15.57 8.97
C TYR A 209 7.43 14.71 8.25
N CYS A 210 6.20 14.69 8.77
CA CYS A 210 5.04 14.08 8.12
C CYS A 210 3.74 14.75 8.57
N ASP A 211 2.66 14.52 7.83
CA ASP A 211 1.34 15.04 8.16
C ASP A 211 0.59 14.10 9.11
N SER A 212 0.88 12.81 9.02
CA SER A 212 0.33 11.80 9.94
C SER A 212 1.34 10.68 10.19
N ILE A 213 1.27 10.08 11.36
CA ILE A 213 2.17 9.02 11.78
C ILE A 213 1.41 7.93 12.53
N PHE A 214 1.81 6.67 12.37
CA PHE A 214 1.19 5.58 13.11
C PHE A 214 2.15 4.43 13.42
N LEU A 215 1.76 3.65 14.42
CA LEU A 215 2.45 2.46 14.86
C LEU A 215 1.59 1.24 14.55
N ASP A 216 1.84 0.63 13.38
CA ASP A 216 1.16 -0.58 12.92
C ASP A 216 1.51 -1.77 13.84
N GLY A 217 0.60 -2.71 13.99
CA GLY A 217 0.86 -4.05 14.50
C GLY A 217 1.08 -5.04 13.36
N VAL A 218 1.57 -6.23 13.68
CA VAL A 218 1.68 -7.33 12.72
C VAL A 218 0.29 -7.84 12.39
N ALA A 219 0.03 -8.07 11.11
CA ALA A 219 -1.13 -8.82 10.65
C ALA A 219 -0.68 -9.96 9.75
N ASN A 220 -1.25 -11.15 9.95
CA ASN A 220 -1.00 -12.28 9.08
C ASN A 220 -1.95 -12.24 7.88
N ILE A 221 -1.55 -11.53 6.83
CA ILE A 221 -2.35 -11.35 5.61
C ILE A 221 -1.94 -12.28 4.47
N TRP A 222 -0.80 -12.96 4.59
CA TRP A 222 -0.24 -13.79 3.54
C TRP A 222 -0.70 -15.23 3.69
N TYR A 223 -1.58 -15.67 2.80
CA TYR A 223 -2.09 -17.05 2.84
C TYR A 223 -0.94 -18.06 2.77
N GLY A 224 -0.85 -18.95 3.77
CA GLY A 224 0.16 -20.01 3.81
C GLY A 224 1.56 -19.55 4.26
N ILE A 225 1.73 -18.31 4.71
CA ILE A 225 2.96 -17.85 5.35
C ILE A 225 2.67 -17.59 6.83
N ASP A 226 3.42 -18.23 7.71
CA ASP A 226 3.35 -17.91 9.14
C ASP A 226 4.33 -16.77 9.45
N VAL A 227 3.79 -15.55 9.54
CA VAL A 227 4.58 -14.36 9.92
C VAL A 227 5.00 -14.41 11.40
N SER A 228 4.44 -15.30 12.23
CA SER A 228 4.85 -15.43 13.64
C SER A 228 6.28 -15.95 13.81
N ASP A 229 6.82 -16.59 12.77
CA ASP A 229 8.21 -17.00 12.70
C ASP A 229 9.14 -15.77 12.59
N SER A 230 8.76 -14.75 11.83
CA SER A 230 9.48 -13.46 11.78
C SER A 230 9.47 -12.72 13.12
N LEU A 231 8.47 -13.01 13.97
CA LEU A 231 8.31 -12.43 15.31
C LEU A 231 9.13 -13.13 16.40
N LYS A 232 9.90 -14.16 16.04
CA LYS A 232 10.62 -15.02 17.00
C LYS A 232 11.64 -14.27 17.87
N ILE A 233 12.13 -13.12 17.44
CA ILE A 233 13.23 -12.43 18.12
C ILE A 233 12.75 -11.63 19.33
N ASN A 234 11.51 -11.10 19.35
CA ASN A 234 11.12 -10.06 20.33
C ASN A 234 9.74 -10.21 21.00
N LEU A 235 8.95 -11.26 20.71
CA LEU A 235 7.59 -11.39 21.27
C LEU A 235 7.42 -12.66 22.12
N SER A 236 6.75 -12.50 23.28
CA SER A 236 6.28 -13.62 24.09
C SER A 236 5.23 -14.44 23.34
N LYS A 237 5.06 -15.72 23.70
CA LYS A 237 4.04 -16.61 23.10
C LYS A 237 2.65 -15.98 23.09
N GLU A 238 2.24 -15.39 24.21
CA GLU A 238 0.94 -14.71 24.35
C GLU A 238 0.78 -13.51 23.39
N LYS A 239 1.85 -12.73 23.17
CA LYS A 239 1.82 -11.62 22.21
C LYS A 239 1.74 -12.11 20.77
N LYS A 240 2.40 -13.23 20.44
CA LYS A 240 2.30 -13.85 19.11
C LYS A 240 0.87 -14.29 18.82
N GLU A 241 0.24 -15.00 19.75
CA GLU A 241 -1.16 -15.44 19.61
C GLU A 241 -2.12 -14.25 19.43
N LYS A 242 -1.93 -13.17 20.21
CA LYS A 242 -2.70 -11.93 20.05
C LYS A 242 -2.47 -11.25 18.71
N SER A 243 -1.23 -11.14 18.23
CA SER A 243 -0.92 -10.52 16.92
C SER A 243 -1.49 -11.31 15.73
N ILE A 244 -1.69 -12.62 15.86
CA ILE A 244 -2.29 -13.46 14.80
C ILE A 244 -3.80 -13.17 14.63
N ILE A 245 -4.48 -12.79 15.72
CA ILE A 245 -5.94 -12.54 15.73
C ILE A 245 -6.32 -11.06 15.76
N THR A 246 -5.34 -10.16 15.65
CA THR A 246 -5.54 -8.71 15.69
C THR A 246 -5.20 -8.13 14.33
N HIS A 247 -6.08 -7.28 13.82
CA HIS A 247 -5.81 -6.49 12.63
C HIS A 247 -4.61 -5.54 12.87
N GLN A 248 -3.89 -5.15 11.83
CA GLN A 248 -2.68 -4.31 11.92
C GLN A 248 -2.88 -2.96 12.63
N TYR A 249 -4.11 -2.51 12.88
CA TYR A 249 -4.39 -1.29 13.64
C TYR A 249 -4.96 -1.54 15.04
N GLY A 250 -4.86 -2.77 15.55
CA GLY A 250 -5.25 -3.11 16.93
C GLY A 250 -6.70 -3.56 17.10
N HIS A 251 -7.48 -3.65 16.02
CA HIS A 251 -8.85 -4.17 16.09
C HIS A 251 -8.83 -5.69 16.22
N LYS A 252 -9.60 -6.25 17.17
CA LYS A 252 -9.79 -7.71 17.26
C LYS A 252 -10.56 -8.19 16.03
N LEU A 253 -10.02 -9.19 15.33
CA LEU A 253 -10.77 -9.88 14.29
C LEU A 253 -11.81 -10.76 15.00
N SER A 254 -13.09 -10.54 14.71
CA SER A 254 -14.15 -11.42 15.19
C SER A 254 -14.05 -12.76 14.46
N SER A 255 -14.23 -13.87 15.18
CA SER A 255 -14.34 -15.21 14.60
C SER A 255 -15.57 -15.40 13.72
N THR A 256 -16.45 -14.39 13.63
CA THR A 256 -17.66 -14.40 12.81
C THR A 256 -17.45 -13.82 11.40
N TYR A 257 -16.28 -13.24 11.08
CA TYR A 257 -16.02 -12.69 9.75
C TYR A 257 -15.62 -13.78 8.76
N ASN A 258 -16.60 -14.27 7.99
CA ASN A 258 -16.36 -15.31 6.98
C ASN A 258 -15.97 -14.75 5.60
N ILE A 259 -16.07 -13.43 5.38
CA ILE A 259 -15.85 -12.79 4.07
C ILE A 259 -14.94 -11.57 4.22
N CYS A 260 -13.92 -11.47 3.37
CA CYS A 260 -13.02 -10.33 3.32
C CYS A 260 -13.71 -9.12 2.63
N PRO A 261 -13.79 -7.94 3.28
CA PRO A 261 -14.37 -6.72 2.69
C PRO A 261 -13.80 -6.30 1.35
N ASN A 262 -12.49 -6.50 1.21
CA ASN A 262 -11.68 -5.83 0.21
C ASN A 262 -12.13 -6.18 -1.20
N ILE A 263 -12.59 -7.42 -1.40
CA ILE A 263 -13.03 -7.91 -2.71
C ILE A 263 -14.21 -7.09 -3.25
N PHE A 264 -15.00 -6.44 -2.41
CA PHE A 264 -16.20 -5.73 -2.86
C PHE A 264 -15.95 -4.30 -3.31
N TYR A 265 -14.81 -3.69 -2.98
CA TYR A 265 -14.57 -2.28 -3.28
C TYR A 265 -13.24 -2.01 -3.99
N GLN A 266 -12.41 -3.04 -4.23
CA GLN A 266 -11.11 -2.86 -4.86
C GLN A 266 -10.77 -3.89 -5.94
N LEU A 267 -9.81 -3.52 -6.79
CA LEU A 267 -9.09 -4.37 -7.73
C LEU A 267 -7.59 -4.10 -7.63
N LEU A 268 -6.78 -5.08 -8.03
CA LEU A 268 -5.34 -4.94 -8.24
C LEU A 268 -5.00 -5.31 -9.69
N ILE A 269 -4.32 -4.39 -10.37
CA ILE A 269 -3.72 -4.63 -11.69
C ILE A 269 -2.23 -4.83 -11.49
N HIS A 270 -1.75 -6.02 -11.84
CA HIS A 270 -0.35 -6.43 -11.70
C HIS A 270 0.52 -5.77 -12.77
N SER A 271 1.84 -5.75 -12.55
CA SER A 271 2.82 -5.13 -13.45
C SER A 271 2.85 -5.75 -14.85
N ASN A 272 2.37 -6.98 -15.00
CA ASN A 272 2.22 -7.72 -16.26
C ASN A 272 0.82 -7.60 -16.91
N GLY A 273 -0.10 -6.83 -16.31
CA GLY A 273 -1.47 -6.63 -16.79
C GLY A 273 -2.52 -7.63 -16.28
N ASP A 274 -2.13 -8.64 -15.50
CA ASP A 274 -3.11 -9.51 -14.84
C ASP A 274 -3.95 -8.71 -13.83
N VAL A 275 -5.18 -9.15 -13.57
CA VAL A 275 -6.10 -8.50 -12.63
C VAL A 275 -6.53 -9.49 -11.55
N SER A 276 -6.41 -9.08 -10.27
CA SER A 276 -6.82 -9.89 -9.11
C SER A 276 -7.65 -9.05 -8.11
N PRO A 277 -8.37 -9.67 -7.16
CA PRO A 277 -9.24 -8.93 -6.25
C PRO A 277 -8.50 -8.18 -5.14
N CYS A 278 -7.27 -8.59 -4.79
CA CYS A 278 -6.54 -8.05 -3.64
C CYS A 278 -5.03 -8.32 -3.72
N CYS A 279 -4.23 -7.45 -3.12
CA CYS A 279 -2.79 -7.63 -2.95
C CYS A 279 -2.40 -8.76 -1.97
N ALA A 280 -3.35 -9.31 -1.20
CA ALA A 280 -3.07 -10.45 -0.32
C ALA A 280 -2.91 -11.77 -1.09
N ASP A 281 -3.45 -11.87 -2.31
CA ASP A 281 -3.32 -13.05 -3.19
C ASP A 281 -2.00 -13.02 -3.97
N TYR A 282 -0.88 -13.02 -3.24
CA TYR A 282 0.47 -12.99 -3.82
C TYR A 282 0.77 -14.20 -4.71
N GLN A 283 0.06 -15.32 -4.50
CA GLN A 283 0.20 -16.54 -5.30
C GLN A 283 -0.59 -16.48 -6.62
N GLY A 284 -1.41 -15.44 -6.81
CA GLY A 284 -2.22 -15.26 -8.02
C GLY A 284 -3.22 -16.41 -8.24
N ARG A 285 -3.80 -16.94 -7.15
CA ARG A 285 -4.77 -18.04 -7.23
C ARG A 285 -6.08 -17.57 -7.84
N ILE A 286 -6.47 -16.31 -7.61
CA ILE A 286 -7.68 -15.71 -8.12
C ILE A 286 -7.31 -14.75 -9.25
N LYS A 287 -7.42 -15.26 -10.48
CA LYS A 287 -7.24 -14.46 -11.70
C LYS A 287 -8.62 -14.04 -12.22
N LEU A 288 -8.87 -12.74 -12.20
CA LEU A 288 -10.13 -12.17 -12.69
C LEU A 288 -10.08 -11.88 -14.20
N GLY A 289 -8.90 -11.66 -14.75
CA GLY A 289 -8.71 -11.34 -16.15
C GLY A 289 -7.34 -10.74 -16.41
N ASN A 290 -7.16 -10.20 -17.62
CA ASN A 290 -5.94 -9.50 -18.02
C ASN A 290 -6.31 -8.31 -18.91
N ILE A 291 -5.72 -7.15 -18.65
CA ILE A 291 -6.05 -5.87 -19.33
C ILE A 291 -5.78 -5.87 -20.83
N TYR A 292 -4.98 -6.80 -21.35
CA TYR A 292 -4.74 -6.94 -22.80
C TYR A 292 -5.85 -7.70 -23.52
N THR A 293 -6.66 -8.48 -22.80
CA THR A 293 -7.69 -9.36 -23.39
C THR A 293 -9.09 -9.09 -22.87
N HIS A 294 -9.22 -8.38 -21.75
CA HIS A 294 -10.48 -8.09 -21.07
C HIS A 294 -10.54 -6.61 -20.70
N ASN A 295 -11.76 -6.06 -20.65
CA ASN A 295 -12.02 -4.72 -20.16
C ASN A 295 -12.14 -4.70 -18.63
N LEU A 296 -11.54 -3.72 -17.96
CA LEU A 296 -11.62 -3.56 -16.50
C LEU A 296 -13.05 -3.39 -15.98
N LYS A 297 -13.93 -2.73 -16.74
CA LYS A 297 -15.32 -2.54 -16.35
C LYS A 297 -16.08 -3.86 -16.39
N ASP A 298 -15.88 -4.67 -17.43
CA ASP A 298 -16.48 -5.99 -17.55
C ASP A 298 -15.98 -6.92 -16.43
N ILE A 299 -14.67 -6.92 -16.14
CA ILE A 299 -14.09 -7.66 -15.01
C ILE A 299 -14.77 -7.27 -13.68
N TRP A 300 -15.02 -5.97 -13.47
CA TRP A 300 -15.69 -5.48 -12.27
C TRP A 300 -17.16 -5.93 -12.20
N ASP A 301 -17.89 -5.79 -13.30
CA ASP A 301 -19.31 -6.13 -13.40
C ASP A 301 -19.53 -7.65 -13.28
N ASP A 302 -18.67 -8.47 -13.87
CA ASP A 302 -18.71 -9.93 -13.75
C ASP A 302 -18.43 -10.40 -12.33
N LYS A 303 -17.41 -9.82 -11.69
CA LYS A 303 -17.06 -10.11 -10.28
C LYS A 303 -18.21 -9.77 -9.33
N THR A 304 -18.92 -8.68 -9.60
CA THR A 304 -20.04 -8.23 -8.75
C THR A 304 -21.35 -8.93 -9.08
N SER A 305 -21.55 -9.40 -10.32
CA SER A 305 -22.76 -10.12 -10.76
C SER A 305 -22.75 -11.61 -10.36
N THR A 306 -21.58 -12.24 -10.28
CA THR A 306 -21.42 -13.66 -9.92
C THR A 306 -21.47 -13.95 -8.41
N THR A 307 -21.72 -12.94 -7.56
CA THR A 307 -21.73 -13.13 -6.08
C THR A 307 -23.10 -12.82 -5.44
N PRO A 308 -23.98 -13.82 -5.26
CA PRO A 308 -24.93 -13.86 -4.13
C PRO A 308 -24.93 -15.26 -3.43
N PRO A 309 -25.48 -15.49 -2.22
CA PRO A 309 -25.98 -14.63 -1.13
C PRO A 309 -25.17 -14.83 0.18
N LEU A 310 -25.18 -13.86 1.11
CA LEU A 310 -24.89 -13.94 2.57
C LEU A 310 -24.26 -12.63 3.05
N ILE A 311 -25.02 -11.54 2.99
CA ILE A 311 -24.67 -10.33 3.74
C ILE A 311 -25.82 -10.07 4.71
N SER A 312 -25.69 -10.57 5.94
CA SER A 312 -26.52 -10.07 7.04
C SER A 312 -26.09 -8.62 7.35
N LYS A 313 -27.02 -7.78 7.77
CA LYS A 313 -26.79 -6.34 8.03
C LYS A 313 -25.72 -6.05 9.10
N ASP A 314 -25.25 -7.06 9.83
CA ASP A 314 -24.26 -6.91 10.91
C ASP A 314 -22.80 -7.01 10.42
N TYR A 315 -22.57 -7.27 9.13
CA TYR A 315 -21.22 -7.41 8.59
C TYR A 315 -20.67 -6.06 8.12
N MET A 316 -19.58 -5.62 8.78
CA MET A 316 -18.55 -4.69 8.29
C MET A 316 -18.60 -3.23 8.79
N ASN A 317 -18.30 -3.03 10.08
CA ASN A 317 -17.80 -1.76 10.64
C ASN A 317 -16.29 -1.54 10.37
N CYS A 318 -15.82 -1.78 9.15
CA CYS A 318 -14.41 -1.56 8.77
C CYS A 318 -14.23 -0.84 7.42
N ALA A 319 -15.28 -0.19 6.91
CA ALA A 319 -15.24 0.60 5.67
C ALA A 319 -15.14 2.08 5.95
#